data_AF-C8PIV0-F1
#
_entry.id   AF-C8PIV0-F1
#
_cell.length_a   1.000
_cell.length_b   1.000
_cell.length_c   1.000
_cell.angle_alpha   90.00
_cell.angle_beta   90.00
_cell.angle_gamma   90.00
#
_symmetry.space_group_name_H-M   'P 1'
#
loop_
_entity.id
_entity.type
_entity.pdbx_description
1 polymer ?
#
loop_
_entity_poly.entity_id
_entity_poly.type
_entity_poly.pdbx_seq_one_letter_code
_entity_poly.pdbx_strand_id
1 'polypeptide(L)'
;MRSISVIFLLIMILSCPLSAKSTAEEQNLYNECNKGNGKYSSCTKLIEILSKKCDSGDMEKCDDLGYVMGLELGMREAAFVPLEKSCKAGIAASCFNLGIHDIGLRGNVKRAAHNYAIACEKYSEHLEKERIFKLKSCALKVALENCLRDEEEHDPVKCAKKVFWEISDKYDANSTKE
;
A
#
# COMPACT_ATOMS: atom_id res chain seq x y z
N MET A 1 -7.89 53.11 27.24
CA MET A 1 -7.06 52.11 27.96
C MET A 1 -8.03 51.15 28.64
N ARG A 2 -8.19 49.87 28.32
CA ARG A 2 -7.43 48.84 27.60
C ARG A 2 -8.48 48.07 26.78
N SER A 3 -8.49 48.09 25.44
CA SER A 3 -7.60 47.35 24.53
C SER A 3 -7.20 45.98 25.06
N ILE A 4 -7.52 44.94 24.27
CA ILE A 4 -7.00 43.58 24.35
C ILE A 4 -7.71 42.67 25.37
N SER A 5 -8.89 42.14 25.00
CA SER A 5 -9.36 40.86 25.59
C SER A 5 -10.30 40.04 24.70
N VAL A 6 -10.79 40.56 23.57
CA VAL A 6 -11.74 39.82 22.72
C VAL A 6 -11.08 39.20 21.47
N ILE A 7 -9.83 39.54 21.16
CA ILE A 7 -9.13 39.02 19.96
C ILE A 7 -8.52 37.63 20.19
N PHE A 8 -8.33 37.20 21.44
CA PHE A 8 -7.68 35.91 21.74
C PHE A 8 -8.56 34.67 21.57
N LEU A 9 -9.86 34.83 21.27
CA LEU A 9 -10.79 33.71 21.04
C LEU A 9 -10.94 33.30 19.57
N LEU A 10 -10.24 33.96 18.64
CA LEU A 10 -10.34 33.69 17.19
C LEU A 10 -9.16 32.88 16.59
N ILE A 11 -8.16 32.48 17.37
CA ILE A 11 -6.93 31.87 16.80
C ILE A 11 -6.89 30.33 16.94
N MET A 12 -7.84 29.70 17.64
CA MET A 12 -7.84 28.23 17.83
C MET A 12 -8.92 27.53 16.99
N ILE A 13 -9.09 27.91 15.72
CA ILE A 13 -9.96 27.18 14.79
C ILE A 13 -9.32 27.07 13.40
N LEU A 14 -8.06 26.65 13.29
CA LEU A 14 -7.51 26.24 11.98
C LEU A 14 -6.33 25.27 12.08
N SER A 15 -6.44 24.30 12.99
CA SER A 15 -5.53 23.15 13.01
C SER A 15 -6.27 21.87 13.42
N CYS A 16 -7.48 21.66 12.90
CA CYS A 16 -7.76 20.30 12.45
C CYS A 16 -6.80 20.08 11.28
N PRO A 17 -5.81 19.16 11.36
CA PRO A 17 -5.18 18.68 10.15
C PRO A 17 -6.34 18.22 9.28
N LEU A 18 -6.61 18.94 8.19
CA LEU A 18 -7.44 18.42 7.12
C LEU A 18 -6.80 17.07 6.82
N SER A 19 -7.49 15.98 7.16
CA SER A 19 -7.23 14.68 6.52
C SER A 19 -7.07 15.01 5.05
N ALA A 20 -5.85 14.81 4.53
CA ALA A 20 -5.39 15.31 3.25
C ALA A 20 -6.13 14.56 2.14
N LYS A 21 -7.42 14.88 1.98
CA LYS A 21 -8.29 14.27 0.99
C LYS A 21 -7.69 14.54 -0.37
N SER A 22 -7.66 13.51 -1.22
CA SER A 22 -7.16 13.64 -2.59
C SER A 22 -7.85 14.81 -3.29
N THR A 23 -7.06 15.65 -3.95
CA THR A 23 -7.61 16.77 -4.73
C THR A 23 -8.32 16.23 -5.96
N ALA A 24 -9.27 17.00 -6.52
CA ALA A 24 -9.90 16.64 -7.79
C ALA A 24 -8.86 16.47 -8.92
N GLU A 25 -7.77 17.24 -8.87
CA GLU A 25 -6.63 17.10 -9.75
C GLU A 25 -5.92 15.74 -9.57
N GLU A 26 -5.61 15.33 -8.34
CA GLU A 26 -5.02 14.02 -8.06
C GLU A 26 -5.92 12.89 -8.56
N GLN A 27 -7.22 12.94 -8.28
CA GLN A 27 -8.16 11.91 -8.71
C GLN A 27 -8.18 11.79 -10.25
N ASN A 28 -8.14 12.91 -10.96
CA ASN A 28 -8.04 12.90 -12.41
C ASN A 28 -6.72 12.27 -12.88
N LEU A 29 -5.61 12.61 -12.24
CA LEU A 29 -4.31 12.03 -12.56
C LEU A 29 -4.26 10.50 -12.30
N TYR A 30 -4.85 10.00 -11.22
CA TYR A 30 -4.99 8.56 -10.99
C TYR A 30 -5.77 7.89 -12.12
N ASN A 31 -6.93 8.45 -12.47
CA ASN A 31 -7.79 7.90 -13.52
C ASN A 31 -7.08 7.90 -14.89
N GLU A 32 -6.28 8.93 -15.19
CA GLU A 32 -5.50 8.99 -16.42
C GLU A 32 -4.30 8.04 -16.41
N CYS A 33 -3.67 7.83 -15.26
CA CYS A 33 -2.51 6.95 -15.13
C CYS A 33 -2.91 5.46 -15.20
N ASN A 34 -4.01 5.08 -14.56
CA ASN A 34 -4.50 3.68 -14.44
C ASN A 34 -5.04 3.11 -15.78
N LYS A 35 -5.56 3.94 -16.70
CA LYS A 35 -6.31 3.46 -17.88
C LYS A 35 -5.51 2.75 -18.99
N GLY A 36 -4.26 2.36 -18.78
CA GLY A 36 -3.45 1.65 -19.79
C GLY A 36 -3.14 2.46 -21.06
N ASN A 37 -3.69 3.67 -21.20
CA ASN A 37 -3.51 4.56 -22.34
C ASN A 37 -2.24 5.40 -22.24
N GLY A 38 -1.41 5.15 -21.21
CA GLY A 38 -0.01 5.57 -21.19
C GLY A 38 0.23 7.04 -21.51
N LYS A 39 -0.56 7.96 -20.95
CA LYS A 39 -0.13 9.35 -20.88
C LYS A 39 0.95 9.42 -19.81
N TYR A 40 2.17 9.05 -20.18
CA TYR A 40 3.36 9.13 -19.31
C TYR A 40 3.42 10.46 -18.55
N SER A 41 3.00 11.57 -19.18
CA SER A 41 2.90 12.88 -18.54
C SER A 41 2.04 12.92 -17.28
N SER A 42 0.87 12.27 -17.28
CA SER A 42 -0.05 12.26 -16.14
C SER A 42 0.51 11.42 -14.99
N CYS A 43 1.09 10.26 -15.29
CA CYS A 43 1.78 9.44 -14.30
C CYS A 43 3.03 10.13 -13.72
N THR A 44 3.84 10.81 -14.55
CA THR A 44 5.01 11.58 -14.09
C THR A 44 4.57 12.71 -13.16
N LYS A 45 3.53 13.47 -13.53
CA LYS A 45 2.99 14.53 -12.68
C LYS A 45 2.42 13.98 -11.37
N LEU A 46 1.73 12.84 -11.43
CA LEU A 46 1.23 12.16 -10.24
C LEU A 46 2.36 11.72 -9.32
N ILE A 47 3.40 11.07 -9.85
CA ILE A 47 4.60 10.67 -9.09
C ILE A 47 5.24 11.88 -8.40
N GLU A 48 5.38 13.01 -9.10
CA GLU A 48 5.98 14.22 -8.52
C GLU A 48 5.17 14.74 -7.32
N ILE A 49 3.84 14.80 -7.47
CA ILE A 49 2.93 15.25 -6.41
C ILE A 49 3.00 14.28 -5.22
N LEU A 50 2.89 12.98 -5.47
CA LEU A 50 2.91 11.96 -4.43
C LEU A 50 4.26 11.90 -3.71
N SER A 51 5.37 12.06 -4.43
CA SER A 51 6.71 12.13 -3.84
C SER A 51 6.83 13.29 -2.87
N LYS A 52 6.40 14.50 -3.25
CA LYS A 52 6.43 15.66 -2.36
C LYS A 52 5.61 15.45 -1.08
N LYS A 53 4.43 14.84 -1.20
CA LYS A 53 3.57 14.55 -0.03
C LYS A 53 4.16 13.45 0.86
N CYS A 54 4.67 12.39 0.24
CA CYS A 54 5.37 11.32 0.94
C CYS A 54 6.59 11.86 1.71
N ASP A 55 7.37 12.73 1.08
CA ASP A 55 8.52 13.40 1.69
C ASP A 55 8.12 14.35 2.81
N SER A 56 6.96 15.00 2.71
CA SER A 56 6.40 15.84 3.79
C SER A 56 5.77 15.06 4.94
N GLY A 57 5.76 13.71 4.89
CA GLY A 57 5.30 12.86 5.99
C GLY A 57 3.91 12.26 5.80
N ASP A 58 3.25 12.48 4.65
CA ASP A 58 1.97 11.84 4.33
C ASP A 58 2.20 10.39 3.87
N MET A 59 2.05 9.46 4.81
CA MET A 59 2.38 8.04 4.59
C MET A 59 1.37 7.34 3.68
N GLU A 60 0.10 7.78 3.66
CA GLU A 60 -0.86 7.29 2.68
C GLU A 60 -0.39 7.63 1.26
N LYS A 61 0.22 8.80 1.07
CA LYS A 61 0.79 9.19 -0.24
C LYS A 61 2.08 8.45 -0.56
N CYS A 62 2.81 7.98 0.43
CA CYS A 62 3.90 7.03 0.21
C CYS A 62 3.38 5.67 -0.28
N ASP A 63 2.26 5.17 0.26
CA ASP A 63 1.61 3.96 -0.26
C ASP A 63 1.20 4.14 -1.73
N ASP A 64 0.48 5.22 -2.00
CA ASP A 64 0.00 5.56 -3.35
C ASP A 64 1.16 5.67 -4.35
N LEU A 65 2.26 6.32 -3.96
CA LEU A 65 3.46 6.46 -4.79
C LEU A 65 4.03 5.09 -5.13
N GLY A 66 4.19 4.24 -4.12
CA GLY A 66 4.67 2.87 -4.29
C GLY A 66 3.78 2.04 -5.20
N TYR A 67 2.46 2.11 -5.01
CA TYR A 67 1.47 1.44 -5.84
C TYR A 67 1.58 1.88 -7.31
N VAL A 68 1.57 3.20 -7.58
CA VAL A 68 1.66 3.74 -8.94
C VAL A 68 2.98 3.35 -9.61
N MET A 69 4.10 3.50 -8.91
CA MET A 69 5.41 3.13 -9.47
C MET A 69 5.48 1.62 -9.74
N GLY A 70 5.06 0.79 -8.79
CA GLY A 70 5.29 -0.64 -8.83
C GLY A 70 4.28 -1.42 -9.68
N LEU A 71 2.98 -1.23 -9.40
CA LEU A 71 1.90 -2.03 -9.99
C LEU A 71 1.37 -1.42 -11.29
N GLU A 72 1.27 -0.09 -11.38
CA GLU A 72 0.75 0.57 -12.60
C GLU A 72 1.83 0.77 -13.66
N LEU A 73 3.04 1.20 -13.26
CA LEU A 73 4.13 1.53 -14.19
C LEU A 73 5.19 0.44 -14.34
N GLY A 74 5.14 -0.61 -13.52
CA GLY A 74 6.13 -1.69 -13.54
C GLY A 74 7.52 -1.31 -13.04
N MET A 75 7.70 -0.13 -12.45
CA MET A 75 8.95 0.33 -11.80
C MET A 75 9.10 -0.32 -10.41
N ARG A 76 9.01 -1.65 -10.36
CA ARG A 76 8.90 -2.45 -9.13
C ARG A 76 10.04 -2.21 -8.14
N GLU A 77 11.26 -2.04 -8.62
CA GLU A 77 12.43 -1.72 -7.81
C GLU A 77 12.28 -0.38 -7.08
N ALA A 78 11.78 0.63 -7.79
CA ALA A 78 11.65 1.98 -7.28
C ALA A 78 10.48 2.12 -6.28
N ALA A 79 9.51 1.21 -6.33
CA ALA A 79 8.40 1.16 -5.38
C ALA A 79 8.81 0.76 -3.95
N PHE A 80 9.94 0.07 -3.75
CA PHE A 80 10.33 -0.42 -2.42
C PHE A 80 10.51 0.69 -1.38
N VAL A 81 11.20 1.78 -1.74
CA VAL A 81 11.51 2.87 -0.81
C VAL A 81 10.25 3.53 -0.24
N PRO A 82 9.29 4.01 -1.05
CA PRO A 82 8.09 4.64 -0.52
C PRO A 82 7.18 3.63 0.22
N LEU A 83 7.06 2.39 -0.28
CA LEU A 83 6.27 1.37 0.41
C LEU A 83 6.87 0.97 1.77
N GLU A 84 8.20 0.86 1.88
CA GLU A 84 8.88 0.60 3.17
C GLU A 84 8.65 1.73 4.17
N LYS A 85 8.72 2.98 3.71
CA LYS A 85 8.47 4.16 4.54
C LYS A 85 7.04 4.14 5.09
N SER A 86 6.07 3.88 4.22
CA SER A 86 4.65 3.80 4.57
C SER A 86 4.30 2.62 5.47
N CYS A 87 4.83 1.43 5.16
CA CYS A 87 4.61 0.22 5.96
C CYS A 87 5.16 0.38 7.40
N LYS A 88 6.34 1.00 7.55
CA LYS A 88 6.92 1.33 8.87
C LYS A 88 6.04 2.29 9.67
N ALA A 89 5.24 3.12 9.01
CA ALA A 89 4.26 4.00 9.63
C ALA A 89 2.92 3.32 9.94
N GLY A 90 2.77 2.02 9.63
CA GLY A 90 1.60 1.22 9.97
C GLY A 90 0.53 1.15 8.89
N ILE A 91 0.77 1.66 7.68
CA ILE A 91 -0.16 1.55 6.55
C ILE A 91 -0.15 0.11 6.03
N ALA A 92 -1.21 -0.65 6.33
CA ALA A 92 -1.32 -2.07 6.01
C ALA A 92 -1.18 -2.38 4.50
N ALA A 93 -1.75 -1.52 3.66
CA ALA A 93 -1.67 -1.63 2.20
C ALA A 93 -0.23 -1.62 1.66
N SER A 94 0.64 -0.80 2.25
CA SER A 94 2.04 -0.78 1.83
C SER A 94 2.78 -2.05 2.19
N CYS A 95 2.50 -2.63 3.35
CA CYS A 95 3.06 -3.93 3.73
C CYS A 95 2.55 -5.03 2.80
N PHE A 96 1.26 -5.02 2.45
CA PHE A 96 0.70 -5.94 1.47
C PHE A 96 1.39 -5.83 0.09
N ASN A 97 1.56 -4.61 -0.41
CA ASN A 97 2.22 -4.33 -1.68
C ASN A 97 3.70 -4.73 -1.68
N LEU A 98 4.43 -4.52 -0.57
CA LEU A 98 5.80 -5.03 -0.42
C LEU A 98 5.87 -6.54 -0.53
N GLY A 99 4.91 -7.26 0.07
CA GLY A 99 4.82 -8.72 -0.03
C GLY A 99 4.73 -9.19 -1.49
N ILE A 100 3.93 -8.48 -2.31
CA ILE A 100 3.80 -8.78 -3.75
C ILE A 100 5.16 -8.60 -4.44
N HIS A 101 5.83 -7.46 -4.22
CA HIS A 101 7.11 -7.17 -4.86
C HIS A 101 8.24 -8.10 -4.38
N ASP A 102 8.25 -8.47 -3.10
CA ASP A 102 9.23 -9.40 -2.55
C ASP A 102 9.13 -10.80 -3.18
N ILE A 103 7.92 -11.32 -3.40
CA ILE A 103 7.71 -12.60 -4.11
C ILE A 103 8.05 -12.47 -5.59
N GLY A 104 7.48 -11.45 -6.26
CA GLY A 104 7.47 -11.32 -7.71
C GLY A 104 8.81 -10.92 -8.31
N LEU A 105 9.59 -10.10 -7.61
CA LEU A 105 10.86 -9.57 -8.13
C LEU A 105 12.08 -10.27 -7.54
N ARG A 106 12.16 -10.32 -6.21
CA ARG A 106 13.38 -10.75 -5.50
C ARG A 106 13.32 -12.21 -5.01
N GLY A 107 12.16 -12.84 -5.02
CA GLY A 107 11.95 -14.15 -4.38
C GLY A 107 12.25 -14.13 -2.87
N ASN A 108 12.11 -12.98 -2.20
CA ASN A 108 12.41 -12.87 -0.78
C ASN A 108 11.21 -13.34 0.06
N VAL A 109 11.00 -14.65 0.10
CA VAL A 109 9.85 -15.29 0.74
C VAL A 109 9.75 -14.94 2.22
N LYS A 110 10.87 -14.91 2.95
CA LYS A 110 10.93 -14.54 4.36
C LYS A 110 10.43 -13.12 4.60
N ARG A 111 10.89 -12.16 3.80
CA ARG A 111 10.44 -10.77 3.91
C ARG A 111 8.98 -10.61 3.51
N ALA A 112 8.53 -11.32 2.48
CA ALA A 112 7.12 -11.32 2.09
C ALA A 112 6.22 -11.85 3.23
N ALA A 113 6.57 -12.96 3.86
CA ALA A 113 5.85 -13.51 5.00
C ALA A 113 5.75 -12.51 6.17
N HIS A 114 6.87 -11.83 6.48
CA HIS A 114 6.90 -10.78 7.50
C HIS A 114 5.97 -9.60 7.16
N ASN A 115 6.02 -9.11 5.92
CA ASN A 115 5.17 -8.00 5.48
C ASN A 115 3.68 -8.38 5.48
N TYR A 116 3.33 -9.59 5.05
CA TYR A 116 1.95 -10.09 5.14
C TYR A 116 1.48 -10.32 6.58
N ALA A 117 2.38 -10.68 7.50
CA ALA A 117 2.04 -10.75 8.92
C ALA A 117 1.62 -9.38 9.46
N ILE A 118 2.37 -8.32 9.13
CA ILE A 118 2.03 -6.94 9.52
C ILE A 118 0.68 -6.54 8.90
N ALA A 119 0.48 -6.79 7.60
CA ALA A 119 -0.77 -6.47 6.92
C ALA A 119 -1.98 -7.22 7.54
N CYS A 120 -1.83 -8.52 7.84
CA CYS A 120 -2.84 -9.33 8.53
C CYS A 120 -3.22 -8.75 9.90
N GLU A 121 -2.24 -8.25 10.66
CA GLU A 121 -2.49 -7.62 11.96
C GLU A 121 -3.23 -6.28 11.79
N LYS A 122 -2.77 -5.45 10.86
CA LYS A 122 -3.17 -4.03 10.75
C LYS A 122 -4.48 -3.80 9.99
N TYR A 123 -4.82 -4.61 8.99
CA TYR A 123 -6.11 -4.47 8.30
C TYR A 123 -7.26 -4.74 9.27
N SER A 124 -8.29 -3.89 9.22
CA SER A 124 -9.47 -4.01 10.06
C SER A 124 -10.40 -5.12 9.58
N GLU A 125 -11.00 -5.85 10.52
CA GLU A 125 -12.09 -6.79 10.23
C GLU A 125 -13.46 -6.10 10.13
N HIS A 126 -13.56 -4.88 10.65
CA HIS A 126 -14.82 -4.13 10.75
C HIS A 126 -15.08 -3.21 9.56
N LEU A 127 -14.06 -3.00 8.72
CA LEU A 127 -14.20 -2.29 7.46
C LEU A 127 -14.35 -3.33 6.36
N GLU A 128 -15.53 -3.44 5.75
CA GLU A 128 -15.83 -4.45 4.71
C GLU A 128 -14.77 -4.44 3.61
N LYS A 129 -14.38 -3.24 3.16
CA LYS A 129 -13.33 -3.05 2.15
C LYS A 129 -11.95 -3.59 2.55
N GLU A 130 -11.64 -3.72 3.84
CA GLU A 130 -10.36 -4.22 4.35
C GLU A 130 -10.40 -5.70 4.72
N ARG A 131 -11.60 -6.25 4.98
CA ARG A 131 -11.78 -7.64 5.40
C ARG A 131 -11.11 -8.62 4.45
N ILE A 132 -11.31 -8.45 3.14
CA ILE A 132 -10.73 -9.35 2.14
C ILE A 132 -9.20 -9.27 2.12
N PHE A 133 -8.64 -8.07 2.24
CA PHE A 133 -7.19 -7.87 2.30
C PHE A 133 -6.60 -8.44 3.59
N LYS A 134 -7.30 -8.34 4.72
CA LYS A 134 -6.90 -9.00 5.97
C LYS A 134 -6.85 -10.51 5.78
N LEU A 135 -7.93 -11.13 5.31
CA LEU A 135 -8.01 -12.57 5.10
C LEU A 135 -6.93 -13.07 4.13
N LYS A 136 -6.74 -12.37 3.01
CA LYS A 136 -5.70 -12.66 2.02
C LYS A 136 -4.30 -12.56 2.64
N SER A 137 -4.02 -11.50 3.39
CA SER A 137 -2.73 -11.31 4.08
C SER A 137 -2.45 -12.41 5.10
N CYS A 138 -3.45 -12.78 5.92
CA CYS A 138 -3.29 -13.83 6.92
C CYS A 138 -3.06 -15.20 6.27
N ALA A 139 -3.76 -15.51 5.18
CA ALA A 139 -3.56 -16.74 4.43
C ALA A 139 -2.16 -16.79 3.79
N LEU A 140 -1.72 -15.69 3.16
CA LEU A 140 -0.40 -15.57 2.56
C LEU A 140 0.71 -15.72 3.60
N LYS A 141 0.59 -15.07 4.76
CA LYS A 141 1.52 -15.24 5.88
C LYS A 141 1.75 -16.73 6.17
N VAL A 142 0.69 -17.47 6.48
CA VAL A 142 0.78 -18.89 6.86
C VAL A 142 1.34 -19.74 5.72
N ALA A 143 0.90 -19.51 4.49
CA ALA A 143 1.36 -20.28 3.34
C ALA A 143 2.85 -20.07 3.07
N LEU A 144 3.34 -18.83 3.19
CA LEU A 144 4.75 -18.51 2.98
C LEU A 144 5.63 -19.03 4.14
N GLU A 145 5.15 -18.98 5.38
CA GLU A 145 5.81 -19.64 6.52
C GLU A 145 5.94 -21.15 6.29
N ASN A 146 4.92 -21.79 5.71
CA ASN A 146 4.99 -23.21 5.34
C ASN A 146 5.98 -23.46 4.19
N CYS A 147 6.03 -22.60 3.18
CA CYS A 147 7.00 -22.70 2.08
C CYS A 147 8.47 -22.55 2.54
N LEU A 148 8.71 -21.95 3.71
CA LEU A 148 10.03 -21.81 4.31
C LEU A 148 10.42 -22.99 5.22
N ARG A 149 9.50 -23.93 5.45
CA ARG A 149 9.84 -25.19 6.13
C ARG A 149 10.42 -26.16 5.11
N ASP A 150 11.36 -26.98 5.58
CA ASP A 150 11.89 -28.11 4.82
C ASP A 150 12.49 -27.72 3.45
N GLU A 151 13.34 -26.67 3.44
CA GLU A 151 14.02 -26.14 2.25
C GLU A 151 14.88 -27.19 1.50
N GLU A 152 15.19 -28.32 2.13
CA GLU A 152 15.91 -29.45 1.52
C GLU A 152 15.04 -30.24 0.53
N GLU A 153 13.70 -30.12 0.61
CA GLU A 153 12.75 -30.94 -0.16
C GLU A 153 12.08 -30.15 -1.32
N HIS A 154 12.05 -28.81 -1.25
CA HIS A 154 11.48 -27.98 -2.32
C HIS A 154 12.03 -26.55 -2.40
N ASP A 155 11.99 -25.96 -3.60
CA ASP A 155 12.31 -24.54 -3.83
C ASP A 155 11.25 -23.62 -3.16
N PRO A 156 11.62 -22.85 -2.12
CA PRO A 156 10.70 -21.98 -1.39
C PRO A 156 10.15 -20.85 -2.27
N VAL A 157 10.90 -20.36 -3.25
CA VAL A 157 10.45 -19.31 -4.17
C VAL A 157 9.39 -19.86 -5.12
N LYS A 158 9.59 -21.08 -5.64
CA LYS A 158 8.60 -21.76 -6.47
C LYS A 158 7.32 -22.05 -5.69
N CYS A 159 7.44 -22.52 -4.45
CA CYS A 159 6.31 -22.70 -3.54
C CYS A 159 5.57 -21.36 -3.32
N ALA A 160 6.29 -20.30 -2.96
CA ALA A 160 5.73 -18.98 -2.67
C ALA A 160 4.94 -18.40 -3.85
N LYS A 161 5.49 -18.49 -5.07
CA LYS A 161 4.79 -18.03 -6.28
C LYS A 161 3.50 -18.82 -6.52
N LYS A 162 3.53 -20.14 -6.35
CA LYS A 162 2.35 -21.00 -6.52
C LYS A 162 1.24 -20.61 -5.53
N VAL A 163 1.55 -20.60 -4.23
CA VAL A 163 0.55 -20.30 -3.19
C VAL A 163 0.03 -18.87 -3.29
N PHE A 164 0.86 -17.92 -3.74
CA PHE A 164 0.44 -16.53 -3.96
C PHE A 164 -0.68 -16.44 -5.00
N TRP A 165 -0.56 -17.14 -6.13
CA TRP A 165 -1.60 -17.17 -7.16
C TRP A 165 -2.85 -17.90 -6.68
N GLU A 166 -2.70 -19.10 -6.09
CA GLU A 166 -3.84 -19.87 -5.57
C GLU A 166 -4.67 -19.08 -4.56
N ILE A 167 -4.00 -18.36 -3.66
CA ILE A 167 -4.66 -17.52 -2.67
C ILE A 167 -5.27 -16.28 -3.33
N SER A 168 -4.57 -15.64 -4.27
CA SER A 168 -5.10 -14.47 -4.96
C SER A 168 -6.37 -14.79 -5.74
N ASP A 169 -6.36 -15.85 -6.54
CA ASP A 169 -7.53 -16.29 -7.31
C ASP A 169 -8.73 -16.59 -6.42
N LYS A 170 -8.50 -17.24 -5.27
CA LYS A 170 -9.54 -17.57 -4.29
C LYS A 170 -10.25 -16.31 -3.76
N TYR A 171 -9.51 -15.26 -3.41
CA TYR A 171 -10.09 -14.06 -2.81
C TYR A 171 -10.61 -13.09 -3.88
N ASP A 172 -9.98 -13.03 -5.05
CA ASP A 172 -10.44 -12.18 -6.14
C ASP A 172 -11.79 -12.71 -6.71
N ALA A 173 -11.97 -14.04 -6.78
CA ALA A 173 -13.24 -14.68 -7.14
C ALA A 173 -14.38 -14.48 -6.12
N ASN A 174 -14.07 -14.13 -4.86
CA ASN A 174 -15.09 -13.80 -3.86
C ASN A 174 -15.54 -12.34 -3.96
N SER A 175 -14.67 -11.44 -4.41
CA SER A 175 -15.00 -10.01 -4.60
C SER A 175 -15.97 -9.74 -5.76
N THR A 176 -16.21 -10.71 -6.64
CA THR A 176 -17.16 -10.62 -7.77
C THR A 176 -18.54 -11.20 -7.47
N LYS A 177 -18.75 -11.73 -6.25
CA LYS A 177 -20.01 -12.35 -5.81
C LYS A 177 -20.77 -11.51 -4.77
N GLU A 178 -20.17 -10.43 -4.28
CA GLU A 178 -20.77 -9.42 -3.40
C GLU A 178 -21.18 -8.19 -4.22
#